data_AF-A0A069IES2-F1
#
_entry.id   AF-A0A069IES2-F1
#
_cell.length_a   1.000
_cell.length_b   1.000
_cell.length_c   1.000
_cell.angle_alpha   90.00
_cell.angle_beta   90.00
_cell.angle_gamma   90.00
#
_symmetry.space_group_name_H-M   'P 1'
#
loop_
_entity.id
_entity.type
_entity.pdbx_description
1 polymer ?
#
loop_
_entity_poly.entity_id
_entity_poly.type
_entity_poly.pdbx_seq_one_letter_code
_entity_poly.pdbx_strand_id
1 'polypeptide(L)'
;MKQKLIWRWLAVITTVGCTQLAWAGMTALPAAQHAGPVTYVSGGVGSDESQAIKEAMHNYPLVLEFAGRTSYGNEYLAGVPVKIVDAHGKTVLETSAQGPFLLVSLPAGRYAVSASYGEKTEHRSVSLLPSGHVREFFLWQM
;
A
#
# COMPACT_ATOMS: atom_id res chain seq x y z
N MET A 1 63.13 -51.13 -15.53
CA MET A 1 62.72 -50.46 -16.79
C MET A 1 62.31 -49.04 -16.44
N LYS A 2 62.93 -48.03 -17.07
CA LYS A 2 62.75 -46.60 -16.80
C LYS A 2 62.05 -45.95 -17.98
N GLN A 3 60.94 -45.24 -17.79
CA GLN A 3 60.39 -44.26 -18.75
C GLN A 3 59.40 -43.36 -17.99
N LYS A 4 59.74 -42.07 -17.76
CA LYS A 4 59.32 -40.86 -18.52
C LYS A 4 57.78 -40.71 -18.53
N LEU A 5 57.15 -39.54 -18.38
CA LEU A 5 57.53 -38.14 -18.26
C LEU A 5 56.17 -37.40 -18.18
N ILE A 6 56.02 -36.51 -17.19
CA ILE A 6 55.21 -35.27 -17.17
C ILE A 6 53.78 -35.32 -17.76
N TRP A 7 52.77 -35.05 -16.93
CA TRP A 7 51.70 -34.14 -17.34
C TRP A 7 51.26 -33.22 -16.19
N ARG A 8 51.49 -31.92 -16.38
CA ARG A 8 51.03 -30.80 -15.55
C ARG A 8 49.53 -30.64 -15.74
N TRP A 9 48.71 -30.92 -14.74
CA TRP A 9 47.42 -30.25 -14.53
C TRP A 9 46.99 -30.39 -13.07
N LEU A 10 46.94 -29.28 -12.33
CA LEU A 10 45.96 -29.09 -11.27
C LEU A 10 45.72 -27.58 -11.13
N ALA A 11 44.69 -27.11 -11.82
CA ALA A 11 44.10 -25.82 -11.57
C ALA A 11 43.46 -25.87 -10.17
N VAL A 12 43.92 -25.00 -9.26
CA VAL A 12 43.38 -24.89 -7.92
C VAL A 12 42.10 -24.06 -7.97
N ILE A 13 41.05 -24.66 -7.41
CA ILE A 13 39.70 -24.17 -7.20
C ILE A 13 39.70 -23.16 -6.04
N THR A 14 38.98 -22.05 -6.17
CA THR A 14 38.23 -21.47 -5.04
C THR A 14 36.96 -20.80 -5.53
N THR A 15 35.86 -21.54 -5.46
CA THR A 15 34.50 -21.02 -5.47
C THR A 15 34.22 -20.33 -4.14
N VAL A 16 34.03 -19.00 -4.14
CA VAL A 16 33.36 -18.31 -3.02
C VAL A 16 31.93 -18.05 -3.46
N GLY A 17 31.08 -19.06 -3.24
CA GLY A 17 29.63 -18.92 -3.35
C GLY A 17 29.10 -18.21 -2.11
N CYS A 18 28.88 -16.91 -2.20
CA CYS A 18 28.10 -16.18 -1.20
C CYS A 18 26.61 -16.47 -1.47
N THR A 19 26.06 -17.46 -0.80
CA THR A 19 24.61 -17.69 -0.80
C THR A 19 23.98 -16.66 0.13
N GLN A 20 23.55 -15.53 -0.43
CA GLN A 20 22.70 -14.58 0.28
C GLN A 20 21.27 -15.14 0.32
N LEU A 21 20.90 -15.77 1.43
CA LEU A 21 19.50 -16.05 1.75
C LEU A 21 18.82 -14.72 2.10
N ALA A 22 18.23 -14.06 1.11
CA ALA A 22 17.32 -12.96 1.34
C ALA A 22 16.02 -13.54 1.90
N TRP A 23 15.84 -13.53 3.22
CA TRP A 23 14.53 -13.69 3.84
C TRP A 23 13.72 -12.42 3.54
N ALA A 24 13.05 -12.39 2.39
CA ALA A 24 11.90 -11.52 2.23
C ALA A 24 10.81 -12.08 3.15
N GLY A 25 10.76 -11.61 4.39
CA GLY A 25 9.58 -11.82 5.22
C GLY A 25 8.40 -11.23 4.46
N MET A 26 7.44 -12.07 4.04
CA MET A 26 6.18 -11.59 3.49
C MET A 26 5.44 -10.89 4.63
N THR A 27 5.70 -9.60 4.82
CA THR A 27 4.80 -8.76 5.58
C THR A 27 3.50 -8.71 4.80
N ALA A 28 2.44 -9.29 5.36
CA ALA A 28 1.12 -9.25 4.73
C ALA A 28 0.60 -7.81 4.56
N LEU A 29 1.09 -6.86 5.38
CA LEU A 29 0.82 -5.45 5.20
C LEU A 29 1.64 -4.88 4.02
N PRO A 30 1.02 -4.17 3.07
CA PRO A 30 1.75 -3.50 2.00
C PRO A 30 2.72 -2.46 2.53
N ALA A 31 3.80 -2.23 1.76
CA ALA A 31 4.80 -1.24 2.12
C ALA A 31 4.18 0.16 2.21
N ALA A 32 4.56 0.91 3.25
CA ALA A 32 4.20 2.31 3.38
C ALA A 32 4.85 3.14 2.26
N GLN A 33 4.07 4.06 1.73
CA GLN A 33 4.44 5.01 0.69
C GLN A 33 4.40 6.42 1.26
N HIS A 34 5.10 7.35 0.59
CA HIS A 34 5.24 8.72 1.05
C HIS A 34 4.93 9.72 -0.07
N ALA A 35 4.22 10.79 0.28
CA ALA A 35 3.98 11.95 -0.56
C ALA A 35 4.27 13.21 0.27
N GLY A 36 5.49 13.75 0.12
CA GLY A 36 5.98 14.78 1.02
C GLY A 36 5.95 14.31 2.49
N PRO A 37 5.27 15.02 3.41
CA PRO A 37 5.16 14.61 4.81
C PRO A 37 4.08 13.54 5.06
N VAL A 38 3.25 13.21 4.06
CA VAL A 38 2.15 12.24 4.22
C VAL A 38 2.67 10.84 4.03
N THR A 39 2.40 9.97 5.00
CA THR A 39 2.66 8.52 4.90
C THR A 39 1.35 7.81 4.68
N TYR A 40 1.29 6.86 3.74
CA TYR A 40 0.07 6.13 3.43
C TYR A 40 0.36 4.68 3.06
N VAL A 41 -0.64 3.81 3.22
CA VAL A 41 -0.61 2.40 2.82
C VAL A 41 -1.86 2.12 2.03
N SER A 42 -1.77 1.41 0.91
CA SER A 42 -2.93 1.01 0.12
C SER A 42 -2.84 -0.43 -0.34
N GLY A 43 -3.98 -1.11 -0.36
CA GLY A 43 -4.08 -2.50 -0.77
C GLY A 43 -5.27 -3.21 -0.12
N GLY A 44 -5.11 -4.51 0.12
CA GLY A 44 -6.06 -5.38 0.81
C GLY A 44 -6.91 -6.22 -0.12
N VAL A 45 -6.39 -6.57 -1.30
CA VAL A 45 -7.07 -7.41 -2.28
C VAL A 45 -7.01 -8.89 -1.84
N GLY A 46 -5.87 -9.32 -1.28
CA GLY A 46 -5.71 -10.66 -0.72
C GLY A 46 -6.29 -10.77 0.70
N SER A 47 -6.71 -11.98 1.11
CA SER A 47 -7.24 -12.21 2.46
C SER A 47 -6.25 -11.79 3.56
N ASP A 48 -5.01 -12.27 3.47
CA ASP A 48 -3.95 -11.99 4.46
C ASP A 48 -3.62 -10.49 4.51
N GLU A 49 -3.54 -9.86 3.35
CA GLU A 49 -3.31 -8.42 3.21
C GLU A 49 -4.47 -7.61 3.80
N SER A 50 -5.72 -8.01 3.52
CA SER A 50 -6.90 -7.36 4.07
C SER A 50 -6.94 -7.46 5.59
N GLN A 51 -6.53 -8.61 6.15
CA GLN A 51 -6.44 -8.80 7.59
C GLN A 51 -5.35 -7.90 8.18
N ALA A 52 -4.15 -7.92 7.60
CA ALA A 52 -3.04 -7.09 8.06
C ALA A 52 -3.36 -5.59 8.00
N ILE A 53 -4.03 -5.14 6.93
CA ILE A 53 -4.51 -3.77 6.82
C ILE A 53 -5.56 -3.47 7.90
N LYS A 54 -6.55 -4.35 8.10
CA LYS A 54 -7.57 -4.18 9.15
C LYS A 54 -6.95 -4.06 10.54
N GLU A 55 -5.93 -4.86 10.81
CA GLU A 55 -5.13 -4.76 12.04
C GLU A 55 -4.37 -3.44 12.10
N ALA A 56 -3.81 -2.94 11.00
CA ALA A 56 -3.07 -1.68 10.97
C ALA A 56 -3.95 -0.41 11.05
N MET A 57 -5.24 -0.48 10.70
CA MET A 57 -6.14 0.68 10.58
C MET A 57 -6.17 1.59 11.82
N HIS A 58 -6.07 1.03 13.03
CA HIS A 58 -6.07 1.82 14.28
C HIS A 58 -4.81 2.67 14.48
N ASN A 59 -3.76 2.46 13.68
CA ASN A 59 -2.53 3.27 13.72
C ASN A 59 -2.60 4.49 12.79
N TYR A 60 -3.67 4.63 12.01
CA TYR A 60 -3.82 5.69 11.04
C TYR A 60 -4.99 6.61 11.42
N PRO A 61 -4.79 7.94 11.44
CA PRO A 61 -5.87 8.91 11.68
C PRO A 61 -7.00 8.84 10.64
N LEU A 62 -6.70 8.47 9.40
CA LEU A 62 -7.67 8.39 8.31
C LEU A 62 -7.61 7.03 7.61
N VAL A 63 -8.77 6.39 7.47
CA VAL A 63 -8.97 5.17 6.68
C VAL A 63 -10.04 5.44 5.64
N LEU A 64 -9.73 5.17 4.37
CA LEU A 64 -10.70 5.22 3.28
C LEU A 64 -10.96 3.79 2.80
N GLU A 65 -12.22 3.45 2.58
CA GLU A 65 -12.66 2.16 2.07
C GLU A 65 -13.51 2.35 0.81
N PHE A 66 -13.25 1.53 -0.22
CA PHE A 66 -13.84 1.71 -1.55
C PHE A 66 -14.59 0.47 -2.01
N ALA A 67 -15.86 0.64 -2.36
CA ALA A 67 -16.67 -0.42 -2.94
C ALA A 67 -17.65 0.10 -4.00
N GLY A 68 -18.13 -0.80 -4.85
CA GLY A 68 -19.24 -0.56 -5.76
C GLY A 68 -20.43 -1.45 -5.41
N ARG A 69 -21.63 -0.89 -5.46
CA ARG A 69 -22.88 -1.62 -5.28
C ARG A 69 -23.28 -2.26 -6.60
N THR A 70 -23.41 -3.58 -6.60
CA THR A 70 -23.95 -4.39 -7.70
C THR A 70 -25.28 -5.02 -7.29
N SER A 71 -25.93 -5.74 -8.20
CA SER A 71 -27.14 -6.52 -7.92
C SER A 71 -26.92 -7.68 -6.95
N TYR A 72 -25.67 -8.11 -6.75
CA TYR A 72 -25.31 -9.25 -5.89
C TYR A 72 -24.70 -8.84 -4.54
N GLY A 73 -24.43 -7.55 -4.33
CA GLY A 73 -23.83 -7.06 -3.08
C GLY A 73 -22.91 -5.86 -3.30
N ASN A 74 -22.00 -5.63 -2.35
CA ASN A 74 -20.92 -4.67 -2.52
C ASN A 74 -19.67 -5.41 -3.00
N GLU A 75 -19.02 -4.90 -4.03
CA GLU A 75 -17.75 -5.39 -4.54
C GLU A 75 -16.64 -4.39 -4.19
N TYR A 76 -15.54 -4.91 -3.66
CA TYR A 76 -14.38 -4.09 -3.33
C TYR A 76 -13.68 -3.56 -4.57
N LEU A 77 -13.28 -2.30 -4.53
CA LEU A 77 -12.67 -1.61 -5.67
C LEU A 77 -11.17 -1.38 -5.45
N ALA A 78 -10.44 -1.33 -6.56
CA ALA A 78 -9.04 -0.93 -6.64
C ALA A 78 -8.86 0.05 -7.81
N GLY A 79 -7.69 0.67 -7.90
CA GLY A 79 -7.37 1.68 -8.90
C GLY A 79 -8.12 3.01 -8.71
N VAL A 80 -8.75 3.25 -7.55
CA VAL A 80 -9.55 4.44 -7.27
C VAL A 80 -8.64 5.67 -7.14
N PRO A 81 -8.71 6.67 -8.04
CA PRO A 81 -7.99 7.92 -7.86
C PRO A 81 -8.51 8.66 -6.63
N VAL A 82 -7.58 9.11 -5.79
CA VAL A 82 -7.87 9.83 -4.54
C VAL A 82 -7.06 11.11 -4.49
N LYS A 83 -7.74 12.20 -4.14
CA LYS A 83 -7.14 13.50 -3.87
C LYS A 83 -7.57 13.99 -2.50
N ILE A 84 -6.62 14.40 -1.67
CA ILE A 84 -6.86 15.01 -0.37
C ILE A 84 -6.31 16.43 -0.36
N VAL A 85 -7.16 17.37 0.03
CA VAL A 85 -6.87 18.80 0.08
C VAL A 85 -7.04 19.28 1.52
N ASP A 86 -6.10 20.09 2.02
CA ASP A 86 -6.20 20.69 3.35
C ASP A 86 -7.17 21.88 3.39
N ALA A 87 -7.40 22.43 4.58
CA ALA A 87 -8.27 23.59 4.78
C ALA A 87 -7.84 24.86 4.02
N HIS A 88 -6.59 24.94 3.55
CA HIS A 88 -6.07 26.07 2.78
C HIS A 88 -6.16 25.85 1.27
N GLY A 89 -6.74 24.73 0.82
CA GLY A 89 -6.85 24.39 -0.60
C GLY A 89 -5.59 23.74 -1.18
N LYS A 90 -4.60 23.38 -0.35
CA LYS A 90 -3.38 22.71 -0.81
C LYS A 90 -3.62 21.21 -0.92
N THR A 91 -3.30 20.63 -2.09
CA THR A 91 -3.24 19.17 -2.24
C THR A 91 -2.13 18.61 -1.35
N VAL A 92 -2.49 17.74 -0.40
CA VAL A 92 -1.55 17.07 0.51
C VAL A 92 -1.30 15.62 0.11
N LEU A 93 -2.22 15.00 -0.61
CA LEU A 93 -2.07 13.67 -1.19
C LEU A 93 -2.83 13.60 -2.52
N GLU A 94 -2.19 13.03 -3.54
CA GLU A 94 -2.80 12.63 -4.80
C GLU A 94 -2.22 11.26 -5.16
N THR A 95 -3.06 10.23 -5.23
CA THR A 95 -2.63 8.84 -5.44
C THR A 95 -3.75 8.00 -6.05
N SER A 96 -3.47 6.75 -6.39
CA SER A 96 -4.47 5.76 -6.77
C SER A 96 -4.44 4.61 -5.76
N ALA A 97 -5.59 4.31 -5.15
CA ALA A 97 -5.71 3.24 -4.17
C ALA A 97 -5.53 1.87 -4.86
N GLN A 98 -4.53 1.09 -4.44
CA GLN A 98 -4.16 -0.19 -5.05
C GLN A 98 -5.03 -1.36 -4.57
N GLY A 99 -6.04 -1.08 -3.75
CA GLY A 99 -6.99 -2.05 -3.23
C GLY A 99 -8.15 -1.35 -2.52
N PRO A 100 -9.03 -2.10 -1.83
CA PRO A 100 -10.21 -1.52 -1.19
C PRO A 100 -9.90 -0.57 -0.04
N PHE A 101 -8.66 -0.55 0.46
CA PHE A 101 -8.28 0.28 1.58
C PHE A 101 -7.16 1.25 1.22
N LEU A 102 -7.26 2.46 1.77
CA LEU A 102 -6.20 3.46 1.79
C LEU A 102 -6.12 4.06 3.20
N LEU A 103 -5.02 3.77 3.89
CA LEU A 103 -4.71 4.24 5.25
C LEU A 103 -3.78 5.44 5.12
N VAL A 104 -4.11 6.56 5.74
CA VAL A 104 -3.38 7.83 5.54
C VAL A 104 -3.05 8.46 6.89
N SER A 105 -1.77 8.78 7.06
CA SER A 105 -1.26 9.51 8.23
C SER A 105 -1.17 11.00 7.90
N LEU A 106 -2.16 11.75 8.40
CA LEU A 106 -2.26 13.21 8.29
C LEU A 106 -2.27 13.83 9.70
N PRO A 107 -1.73 15.04 9.86
CA PRO A 107 -1.90 15.81 11.09
C PRO A 107 -3.39 16.06 11.42
N ALA A 108 -3.66 16.40 12.68
CA ALA A 108 -4.99 16.89 13.06
C ALA A 108 -5.34 18.15 12.25
N GLY A 109 -6.58 18.22 11.77
CA GLY A 109 -7.00 19.27 10.85
C GLY A 109 -8.25 18.89 10.05
N ARG A 110 -8.69 19.81 9.19
CA ARG A 110 -9.82 19.61 8.29
C ARG A 110 -9.33 19.36 6.87
N TYR A 111 -9.93 18.38 6.22
CA TYR A 111 -9.57 17.93 4.88
C TYR A 111 -10.80 17.71 4.01
N ALA A 112 -10.65 17.93 2.71
CA ALA A 112 -11.58 17.48 1.68
C ALA A 112 -10.94 16.30 0.94
N VAL A 113 -11.66 15.18 0.92
CA VAL A 113 -11.27 13.95 0.21
C VAL A 113 -12.16 13.82 -1.01
N SER A 114 -11.54 13.61 -2.17
CA SER A 114 -12.22 13.28 -3.42
C SER A 114 -11.76 11.91 -3.87
N ALA A 115 -12.70 11.02 -4.20
CA ALA A 115 -12.41 9.71 -4.77
C ALA A 115 -13.23 9.51 -6.05
N SER A 116 -12.66 8.88 -7.07
CA SER A 116 -13.30 8.75 -8.37
C SER A 116 -13.43 7.29 -8.81
N TYR A 117 -14.55 6.95 -9.43
CA TYR A 117 -14.76 5.66 -10.08
C TYR A 117 -15.54 5.85 -11.39
N GLY A 118 -14.91 5.50 -12.52
CA GLY A 118 -15.38 5.92 -13.84
C GLY A 118 -15.51 7.44 -13.93
N GLU A 119 -16.63 7.93 -14.46
CA GLU A 119 -16.93 9.36 -14.58
C GLU A 119 -17.48 9.99 -13.27
N LYS A 120 -17.69 9.19 -12.21
CA LYS A 120 -18.30 9.66 -10.95
C LYS A 120 -17.24 9.97 -9.92
N THR A 121 -17.27 11.19 -9.38
CA THR A 121 -16.42 11.61 -8.25
C THR A 121 -17.27 11.86 -7.03
N GLU A 122 -16.88 11.24 -5.92
CA GLU A 122 -17.48 11.40 -4.60
C GLU A 122 -16.58 12.27 -3.73
N HIS A 123 -17.19 13.16 -2.94
CA HIS A 123 -16.48 14.07 -2.04
C HIS A 123 -16.89 13.82 -0.59
N ARG A 124 -15.91 13.89 0.33
CA ARG A 124 -16.12 13.82 1.78
C ARG A 124 -15.32 14.91 2.49
N SER A 125 -15.94 15.53 3.49
CA SER A 125 -15.26 16.45 4.39
C SER A 125 -14.90 15.70 5.67
N VAL A 126 -13.61 15.68 6.02
CA VAL A 126 -13.09 14.93 7.15
C VAL A 126 -12.46 15.89 8.16
N SER A 127 -12.69 15.68 9.45
CA SER A 127 -12.02 16.39 10.54
C SER A 127 -11.25 15.40 11.40
N LEU A 128 -9.92 15.51 11.39
CA LEU A 128 -9.01 14.66 12.15
C LEU A 128 -8.67 15.34 13.48
N LEU A 129 -8.85 14.60 14.57
CA LEU A 129 -8.48 15.03 15.92
C LEU A 129 -7.15 14.37 16.32
N PRO A 130 -6.37 14.96 17.27
CA PRO A 130 -5.05 14.44 17.66
C PRO A 130 -5.01 12.97 18.08
N SER A 131 -6.10 12.43 18.60
CA SER A 131 -6.26 11.02 19.02
C SER A 131 -7.46 10.35 18.35
N GLY A 132 -7.95 10.92 17.24
CA GLY A 132 -9.13 10.44 16.54
C GLY A 132 -8.78 9.59 15.33
N HIS A 133 -9.61 8.60 15.05
CA HIS A 133 -9.57 7.80 13.82
C HIS A 133 -10.87 8.02 13.06
N VAL A 134 -10.77 8.47 11.81
CA VAL A 134 -11.91 8.62 10.93
C VAL A 134 -11.85 7.54 9.86
N ARG A 135 -12.97 6.86 9.66
CA ARG A 135 -13.18 5.96 8.53
C ARG A 135 -14.24 6.54 7.62
N GLU A 136 -13.93 6.68 6.34
CA GLU A 136 -14.88 7.04 5.30
C GLU A 136 -15.08 5.88 4.34
N PHE A 137 -16.33 5.57 4.05
CA PHE A 137 -16.70 4.54 3.07
C PHE A 137 -17.27 5.19 1.82
N PHE A 138 -16.66 4.91 0.69
CA PHE A 138 -17.08 5.35 -0.63
C PHE A 138 -17.77 4.19 -1.34
N LEU A 139 -19.04 4.41 -1.70
CA LEU A 139 -19.88 3.41 -2.36
C LEU A 139 -20.48 4.01 -3.62
N TRP A 140 -20.09 3.48 -4.78
CA TRP A 140 -20.67 3.88 -6.08
C TRP A 140 -21.79 2.92 -6.50
N GLN A 141 -22.81 3.44 -7.18
CA GLN A 141 -23.77 2.61 -7.91
C GLN A 141 -23.16 2.20 -9.26
N MET A 142 -23.07 0.88 -9.49
CA MET A 142 -22.54 0.25 -10.70
C MET A 142 -23.65 -0.31 -11.59
#